data_AF-A0A9X5BKJ6-F1
#
_entry.id   AF-A0A9X5BKJ6-F1
#
_cell.length_a   1.000
_cell.length_b   1.000
_cell.length_c   1.000
_cell.angle_alpha   90.00
_cell.angle_beta   90.00
_cell.angle_gamma   90.00
#
_symmetry.space_group_name_H-M   'P 1'
#
loop_
_entity.id
_entity.type
_entity.pdbx_description
1 polymer ?
#
loop_
_entity_poly.entity_id
_entity_poly.type
_entity_poly.pdbx_seq_one_letter_code
_entity_poly.pdbx_strand_id
1 'polypeptide(L)'
;MVTYDFQTIKVLLQKSIENGWEAELTLYMNHMEYMIIIYDDHCSFQGCGYKNGSGEYNFLSLDELYVAEQVDGIILKRDWEKIEYFDCVDFEMQGFWREDINFTK
;
A
#
# COMPACT_ATOMS: atom_id res chain seq x y z
N MET A 1 -16.05 -8.05 -1.76
CA MET A 1 -14.69 -7.65 -1.36
C MET A 1 -14.69 -6.14 -1.18
N VAL A 2 -14.06 -5.66 -0.12
CA VAL A 2 -13.96 -4.22 0.17
C VAL A 2 -12.71 -3.71 -0.56
N THR A 3 -12.89 -2.73 -1.43
CA THR A 3 -11.79 -1.97 -2.01
C THR A 3 -11.67 -0.65 -1.26
N TYR A 4 -10.44 -0.23 -0.94
CA TYR A 4 -10.17 1.04 -0.29
C TYR A 4 -9.64 2.01 -1.33
N ASP A 5 -10.04 3.28 -1.27
CA ASP A 5 -9.37 4.31 -2.06
C ASP A 5 -7.97 4.61 -1.52
N PHE A 6 -7.15 5.25 -2.34
CA PHE A 6 -5.77 5.55 -1.96
C PHE A 6 -5.69 6.46 -0.72
N GLN A 7 -6.64 7.39 -0.54
CA GLN A 7 -6.62 8.29 0.61
C GLN A 7 -6.87 7.54 1.92
N THR A 8 -7.77 6.57 1.91
CA THR A 8 -8.04 5.70 3.05
C THR A 8 -6.79 4.89 3.40
N ILE A 9 -6.17 4.25 2.41
CA ILE A 9 -4.93 3.50 2.62
C ILE A 9 -3.80 4.41 3.13
N LYS A 10 -3.66 5.61 2.57
CA LYS A 10 -2.66 6.59 3.00
C LYS A 10 -2.83 6.94 4.48
N VAL A 11 -4.06 7.19 4.93
CA VAL A 11 -4.35 7.46 6.35
C VAL A 11 -3.99 6.27 7.24
N LEU A 12 -4.30 5.04 6.82
CA LEU A 12 -3.97 3.84 7.60
C LEU A 12 -2.47 3.58 7.70
N LEU A 13 -1.73 3.77 6.60
CA LEU A 13 -0.26 3.66 6.60
C LEU A 13 0.37 4.73 7.50
N GLN A 14 -0.12 5.96 7.46
CA GLN A 14 0.35 7.04 8.34
C GLN A 14 0.06 6.75 9.81
N LYS A 15 -1.14 6.26 10.12
CA LYS A 15 -1.52 5.84 11.48
C LYS A 15 -0.62 4.72 12.00
N SER A 16 -0.15 3.83 11.12
CA SER A 16 0.83 2.79 11.49
C SER A 16 2.14 3.40 11.99
N ILE A 17 2.70 4.35 11.24
CA ILE A 17 3.92 5.07 11.65
C ILE A 17 3.70 5.87 12.93
N GLU A 18 2.55 6.53 13.09
CA GLU A 18 2.20 7.24 14.33
C GLU A 18 2.16 6.32 15.56
N ASN A 19 1.81 5.04 15.37
CA ASN A 19 1.86 4.02 16.42
C ASN A 19 3.28 3.47 16.65
N GLY A 20 4.26 3.84 15.82
CA GLY A 20 5.63 3.34 15.82
C GLY A 20 5.81 2.00 15.11
N TRP A 21 4.96 1.71 14.11
CA TRP A 21 4.93 0.45 13.37
C TRP A 21 5.12 0.71 11.88
N GLU A 22 6.19 0.13 11.32
CA GLU A 22 6.29 -0.08 9.89
C GLU A 22 5.22 -1.09 9.46
N ALA A 23 4.64 -0.92 8.27
CA ALA A 23 3.59 -1.80 7.77
C ALA A 23 3.83 -2.19 6.32
N GLU A 24 3.54 -3.45 6.02
CA GLU A 24 3.63 -4.06 4.70
C GLU A 24 2.22 -4.31 4.16
N LEU A 25 1.78 -3.44 3.25
CA LEU A 25 0.48 -3.56 2.59
C LEU A 25 0.65 -4.29 1.25
N THR A 26 0.08 -5.49 1.17
CA THR A 26 0.01 -6.27 -0.07
C THR A 26 -1.19 -5.83 -0.93
N LEU A 27 -0.92 -5.67 -2.22
CA LEU A 27 -1.88 -5.32 -3.26
C LEU A 27 -1.87 -6.44 -4.31
N TYR A 28 -3.05 -6.99 -4.63
CA TYR A 28 -3.19 -7.92 -5.74
C TYR A 28 -3.77 -7.23 -6.96
N MET A 29 -3.04 -7.25 -8.07
CA MET A 29 -3.46 -6.60 -9.32
C MET A 29 -2.88 -7.36 -10.52
N ASN A 30 -3.69 -7.60 -11.55
CA ASN A 30 -3.26 -8.27 -12.79
C ASN A 30 -2.64 -9.66 -12.54
N HIS A 31 -3.17 -10.42 -11.59
CA HIS A 31 -2.63 -11.73 -11.16
C HIS A 31 -1.22 -11.69 -10.56
N MET A 32 -0.74 -10.50 -10.19
CA MET A 32 0.55 -10.26 -9.58
C MET A 32 0.35 -9.65 -8.20
N GLU A 33 1.27 -9.96 -7.29
CA GLU A 33 1.32 -9.37 -5.97
C GLU A 33 2.33 -8.22 -5.96
N TYR A 34 1.94 -7.11 -5.37
CA TYR A 34 2.80 -5.96 -5.11
C TYR A 34 2.68 -5.57 -3.64
N MET A 35 3.63 -4.78 -3.16
CA MET A 35 3.65 -4.35 -1.77
C MET A 35 4.01 -2.88 -1.67
N ILE A 36 3.25 -2.14 -0.87
CA ILE A 36 3.65 -0.83 -0.33
C ILE A 36 4.21 -1.08 1.07
N ILE A 37 5.42 -0.58 1.35
CA ILE A 37 6.01 -0.62 2.68
C ILE A 37 6.17 0.81 3.19
N ILE A 38 5.76 1.07 4.42
CA ILE A 38 5.91 2.38 5.08
C ILE A 38 6.98 2.28 6.17
N TYR A 39 7.93 3.22 6.12
CA TYR A 39 9.00 3.41 7.10
C TYR A 39 8.85 4.78 7.78
N ASP A 40 9.59 5.02 8.86
CA ASP A 40 9.57 6.30 9.58
C ASP A 40 10.00 7.50 8.72
N ASP A 41 10.89 7.28 7.75
CA ASP A 41 11.51 8.35 6.94
C ASP A 41 11.22 8.27 5.43
N HIS A 42 10.62 7.17 4.95
CA HIS A 42 10.31 6.97 3.53
C HIS A 42 9.23 5.89 3.33
N CYS A 43 8.87 5.63 2.08
CA CYS A 43 8.05 4.48 1.70
C CYS A 43 8.63 3.81 0.46
N SER A 44 8.32 2.53 0.28
CA SER A 44 8.74 1.79 -0.90
C SER A 44 7.57 1.07 -1.58
N PHE A 45 7.79 0.74 -2.84
CA PHE A 45 6.92 -0.14 -3.59
C PHE A 45 7.74 -1.19 -4.31
N GLN A 46 7.26 -2.42 -4.26
CA GLN A 46 7.94 -3.54 -4.91
C GLN A 46 6.92 -4.54 -5.45
N GLY A 47 7.38 -5.37 -6.38
CA GLY A 47 6.61 -6.51 -6.83
C GLY A 47 7.09 -7.79 -6.14
N CYS A 48 6.14 -8.66 -5.79
CA CYS A 48 6.41 -9.94 -5.16
C CYS A 48 6.78 -11.00 -6.21
N GLY A 49 7.75 -11.88 -5.89
CA GLY A 49 8.06 -13.05 -6.73
C GLY A 49 9.02 -12.81 -7.91
N TYR A 50 9.69 -11.66 -8.00
CA TYR A 50 10.70 -11.41 -9.02
C TYR A 50 11.97 -12.24 -8.79
N LYS A 51 12.36 -13.03 -9.80
CA LYS A 51 13.54 -13.92 -9.75
C LYS A 51 14.90 -13.20 -9.68
N ASN A 52 14.94 -11.89 -9.95
CA ASN A 52 16.17 -11.08 -10.04
C ASN A 52 16.24 -9.97 -8.95
N GLY A 53 15.52 -10.13 -7.83
CA GLY A 53 15.33 -9.11 -6.80
C GLY A 53 13.94 -8.49 -6.89
N SER A 54 13.41 -7.93 -5.79
CA SER A 54 12.03 -7.46 -5.68
C SER A 54 11.66 -6.27 -6.58
N GLY A 55 12.67 -5.60 -7.15
CA GLY A 55 12.48 -4.37 -7.91
C GLY A 55 11.93 -3.25 -7.03
N GLU A 56 12.41 -3.14 -5.79
CA GLU A 56 11.94 -2.13 -4.83
C GLU A 56 12.37 -0.71 -5.22
N TYR A 57 11.40 0.22 -5.27
CA TYR A 57 11.60 1.65 -5.51
C TYR A 57 11.25 2.42 -4.25
N ASN A 58 12.17 3.28 -3.81
CA ASN A 58 12.01 4.13 -2.64
C ASN A 58 11.53 5.53 -3.03
N PHE A 59 10.65 6.09 -2.20
CA PHE A 59 10.05 7.41 -2.36
C PHE A 59 10.05 8.15 -1.02
N LEU A 60 10.17 9.47 -1.07
CA LEU A 60 10.19 10.28 0.16
C LEU A 60 8.80 10.41 0.80
N SER A 61 7.74 10.14 0.05
CA SER A 61 6.37 10.24 0.55
C SER A 61 5.40 9.37 -0.24
N LEU A 62 4.29 9.00 0.40
CA LEU A 62 3.19 8.29 -0.24
C LEU A 62 2.59 9.07 -1.42
N ASP A 63 2.62 10.41 -1.40
CA ASP A 63 2.14 11.23 -2.53
C ASP A 63 3.06 11.13 -3.75
N GLU A 64 4.37 11.05 -3.53
CA GLU A 64 5.36 10.82 -4.59
C GLU A 64 5.19 9.42 -5.19
N LEU A 65 5.11 8.40 -4.32
CA LEU A 65 4.85 7.01 -4.71
C LEU A 65 3.56 6.91 -5.54
N TYR A 66 2.49 7.60 -5.14
CA TYR A 66 1.18 7.55 -5.81
C TYR A 66 1.22 7.98 -7.27
N VAL A 67 2.07 8.95 -7.63
CA VAL A 67 2.14 9.52 -8.98
C VAL A 67 3.30 8.99 -9.83
N ALA A 68 4.27 8.32 -9.21
CA ALA A 68 5.44 7.78 -9.89
C ALA A 68 5.10 6.57 -10.78
N GLU A 69 5.87 6.39 -11.85
CA GLU A 69 5.91 5.15 -12.60
C GLU A 69 6.86 4.16 -11.92
N GLN A 70 6.39 2.93 -11.71
CA GLN A 70 7.01 1.94 -10.84
C GLN A 70 7.31 0.66 -11.63
N VAL A 71 7.60 -0.45 -10.93
CA VAL A 71 7.73 -1.77 -11.57
C VAL A 71 6.52 -2.08 -12.45
N ASP A 72 6.77 -2.80 -13.55
CA ASP A 72 5.78 -3.11 -14.59
C ASP A 72 5.09 -1.90 -15.24
N GLY A 73 5.64 -0.69 -15.08
CA GLY A 73 5.03 0.54 -15.60
C GLY A 73 3.76 0.95 -14.85
N ILE A 74 3.57 0.46 -13.63
CA ILE A 74 2.43 0.78 -12.77
C ILE A 74 2.51 2.23 -12.32
N ILE A 75 1.39 2.93 -12.36
CA ILE A 75 1.21 4.24 -11.73
C ILE A 75 -0.03 4.11 -10.84
N LEU A 76 0.13 4.10 -9.51
CA LEU A 76 -0.99 3.86 -8.59
C LEU A 76 -2.15 4.83 -8.81
N LYS A 77 -1.89 6.11 -9.06
CA LYS A 77 -2.93 7.09 -9.40
C LYS A 77 -3.78 6.72 -10.62
N ARG A 78 -3.19 6.07 -11.61
CA ARG A 78 -3.87 5.61 -12.84
C ARG A 78 -4.52 4.25 -12.63
N ASP A 79 -3.85 3.37 -11.91
CA ASP A 79 -4.12 1.94 -11.90
C ASP A 79 -4.83 1.46 -10.62
N TRP A 80 -5.09 2.33 -9.64
CA TRP A 80 -5.67 1.97 -8.34
C TRP A 80 -6.93 1.11 -8.44
N GLU A 81 -7.83 1.46 -9.37
CA GLU A 81 -9.11 0.75 -9.59
C GLU A 81 -8.93 -0.68 -10.14
N LYS A 82 -7.71 -1.07 -10.51
CA LYS A 82 -7.39 -2.44 -10.95
C LYS A 82 -7.00 -3.36 -9.79
N ILE A 83 -6.85 -2.83 -8.57
CA ILE A 83 -6.53 -3.63 -7.39
C ILE A 83 -7.75 -4.50 -7.04
N GLU A 84 -7.54 -5.81 -6.99
CA GLU A 84 -8.58 -6.81 -6.79
C GLU A 84 -8.85 -7.03 -5.30
N TYR A 85 -7.80 -7.05 -4.48
CA TYR A 85 -7.90 -7.07 -3.02
C TYR A 85 -6.63 -6.51 -2.35
N PHE A 86 -6.79 -6.18 -1.07
CA PHE A 86 -5.73 -5.73 -0.17
C PHE A 86 -5.53 -6.78 0.94
N ASP A 87 -4.29 -6.97 1.37
CA ASP A 87 -3.95 -7.73 2.57
C ASP A 87 -2.85 -7.01 3.35
N CYS A 88 -2.94 -7.00 4.68
CA CYS A 88 -1.93 -6.37 5.54
C CYS A 88 -2.07 -6.93 6.96
N VAL A 89 -1.12 -7.77 7.34
CA VAL A 89 -1.07 -8.38 8.69
C VAL A 89 -0.84 -7.31 9.75
N ASP A 90 -0.04 -6.28 9.47
CA ASP A 90 0.23 -5.20 10.42
C ASP A 90 -1.04 -4.41 10.74
N PHE A 91 -1.90 -4.19 9.74
CA PHE A 91 -3.20 -3.56 9.93
C PHE A 91 -4.16 -4.47 10.70
N GLU A 92 -4.12 -5.80 10.50
CA GLU A 92 -4.87 -6.74 11.32
C GLU A 92 -4.46 -6.68 12.79
N MET A 93 -3.15 -6.68 13.05
CA MET A 93 -2.58 -6.62 14.40
C MET A 93 -2.90 -5.30 15.12
N GLN A 94 -2.92 -4.20 14.36
CA GLN A 94 -3.30 -2.88 14.87
C GLN A 94 -4.83 -2.65 14.89
N GLY A 95 -5.62 -3.61 14.40
CA GLY A 95 -7.09 -3.55 14.40
C GLY A 95 -7.72 -2.64 13.35
N PHE A 96 -6.95 -2.14 12.37
CA PHE A 96 -7.42 -1.18 11.37
C PHE A 96 -8.49 -1.75 10.44
N TRP A 97 -8.43 -3.05 10.13
CA TRP A 97 -9.45 -3.70 9.29
C TRP A 97 -10.76 -4.00 10.01
N ARG A 98 -10.77 -4.00 11.35
CA ARG A 98 -11.91 -4.44 12.17
C ARG A 98 -12.76 -3.30 12.70
N GLU A 99 -12.31 -2.06 12.53
CA GLU A 99 -13.14 -0.91 12.86
C GLU A 99 -13.96 -0.55 11.62
N ASP A 100 -15.28 -0.62 11.75
CA ASP A 100 -16.22 0.03 10.84
C ASP A 100 -15.80 1.50 10.69
N ILE A 101 -14.99 1.82 9.68
CA ILE A 101 -14.73 3.20 9.32
C ILE A 101 -16.03 3.73 8.73
N ASN A 102 -16.90 4.18 9.63
CA ASN A 102 -18.00 5.06 9.32
C ASN A 102 -17.40 6.37 8.82
N PHE A 103 -16.97 6.39 7.56
CA PHE A 103 -16.96 7.62 6.79
C PHE A 103 -18.42 7.99 6.56
N THR A 104 -19.04 8.59 7.58
CA THR A 104 -20.33 9.25 7.43
C THR A 104 -20.20 10.30 6.32
N LYS A 105 -20.99 10.09 5.28
CA LYS A 105 -21.25 11.00 4.15
C LYS A 105 -21.58 12.42 4.59
#